data_AF-U6RM66-F1
#
_entry.id   AF-U6RM66-F1
#
_cell.length_a   1.000
_cell.length_b   1.000
_cell.length_c   1.000
_cell.angle_alpha   90.00
_cell.angle_beta   90.00
_cell.angle_gamma   90.00
#
_symmetry.space_group_name_H-M   'P 1'
#
loop_
_entity.id
_entity.type
_entity.pdbx_description
1 polymer ?
#
loop_
_entity_poly.entity_id
_entity_poly.type
_entity_poly.pdbx_seq_one_letter_code
_entity_poly.pdbx_strand_id
1 'polypeptide(L)'
;MISLLLAILGTIDNHHYLLKILCFYIIVNIAYCIKLKQIAIVDVFIIAIGFVLRIFAGGLVANIYISQWIVLMTFLLALFLAFAKRRDDVVIYEDTGMKVRRNVNRYNLQFMNQALAIIASVTMVCYIMYTVSDEVIERMHTSYLYVTSIFVLAGIMRYLQLTIVDVKSGSPTKILMKDLFIQICILSWILCFWVIIYF
;
A
#
# COMPACT_ATOMS: atom_id res chain seq x y z
N MET A 1 -12.72 9.82 -4.88
CA MET A 1 -14.10 10.33 -5.11
C MET A 1 -14.07 11.41 -6.19
N ILE A 2 -13.21 12.42 -6.08
CA ILE A 2 -13.04 13.47 -7.11
C ILE A 2 -12.51 12.93 -8.45
N SER A 3 -11.55 11.99 -8.43
CA SER A 3 -11.04 11.34 -9.66
C SER A 3 -12.07 10.45 -10.38
N LEU A 4 -13.01 9.86 -9.65
CA LEU A 4 -14.11 9.06 -10.21
C LEU A 4 -15.21 9.93 -10.83
N LEU A 5 -15.44 11.13 -10.29
CA LEU A 5 -16.38 12.11 -10.86
C LEU A 5 -15.81 12.73 -12.15
N LEU A 6 -14.50 12.97 -12.20
CA LEU A 6 -13.80 13.42 -13.42
C LEU A 6 -13.79 12.34 -14.52
N ALA A 7 -13.70 11.06 -14.15
CA ALA A 7 -13.80 9.92 -15.06
C ALA A 7 -15.17 9.78 -15.75
N ILE A 8 -16.24 10.31 -15.15
CA ILE A 8 -17.58 10.31 -15.74
C ILE A 8 -17.73 11.44 -16.77
N LEU A 9 -16.96 12.53 -16.64
CA LEU A 9 -17.02 13.69 -17.56
C LEU A 9 -16.13 13.54 -18.81
N GLY A 10 -15.07 12.72 -18.76
CA GLY A 10 -14.17 12.49 -19.89
C GLY A 10 -14.55 11.25 -20.70
N THR A 11 -15.27 11.42 -21.79
CA THR A 11 -15.72 10.37 -22.72
C THR A 11 -14.60 9.45 -23.25
N ILE A 12 -14.89 8.14 -23.45
CA ILE A 12 -14.72 7.31 -24.69
C ILE A 12 -14.75 5.78 -24.40
N ASP A 13 -15.55 5.07 -25.20
CA ASP A 13 -15.70 3.62 -25.49
C ASP A 13 -15.89 2.54 -24.41
N ASN A 14 -15.35 2.66 -23.19
CA ASN A 14 -15.40 1.56 -22.20
C ASN A 14 -16.30 1.80 -20.99
N HIS A 15 -17.39 2.55 -21.19
CA HIS A 15 -18.33 2.91 -20.12
C HIS A 15 -18.83 1.69 -19.33
N HIS A 16 -19.16 0.58 -19.99
CA HIS A 16 -19.70 -0.60 -19.31
C HIS A 16 -18.72 -1.26 -18.32
N TYR A 17 -17.43 -1.31 -18.64
CA TYR A 17 -16.41 -1.88 -17.74
C TYR A 17 -16.14 -0.96 -16.57
N LEU A 18 -16.04 0.35 -16.83
CA LEU A 18 -15.91 1.36 -15.78
C LEU A 18 -17.09 1.32 -14.81
N LEU A 19 -18.33 1.23 -15.33
CA LEU A 19 -19.56 1.14 -14.55
C LEU A 19 -19.60 -0.13 -13.68
N LYS A 20 -19.14 -1.27 -14.21
CA LYS A 20 -19.04 -2.52 -13.43
C LYS A 20 -18.05 -2.40 -12.28
N ILE A 21 -16.86 -1.82 -12.52
CA ILE A 21 -15.86 -1.57 -11.48
C ILE A 21 -16.40 -0.61 -10.42
N LEU A 22 -17.09 0.45 -10.85
CA LEU A 22 -17.72 1.42 -9.95
C LEU A 22 -18.82 0.80 -9.10
N CYS A 23 -19.70 0.03 -9.73
CA CYS A 23 -20.82 -0.63 -9.06
C CYS A 23 -20.29 -1.65 -8.04
N PHE A 24 -19.31 -2.47 -8.43
CA PHE A 24 -18.63 -3.39 -7.53
C PHE A 24 -17.94 -2.65 -6.37
N TYR A 25 -17.22 -1.56 -6.65
CA TYR A 25 -16.58 -0.73 -5.62
C TYR A 25 -17.59 -0.16 -4.64
N ILE A 26 -18.73 0.35 -5.13
CA ILE A 26 -19.82 0.88 -4.29
C ILE A 26 -20.44 -0.23 -3.45
N ILE A 27 -20.73 -1.40 -4.03
CA ILE A 27 -21.25 -2.56 -3.31
C ILE A 27 -20.29 -2.98 -2.19
N VAL A 28 -18.99 -3.08 -2.49
CA VAL A 28 -17.94 -3.41 -1.52
C VAL A 28 -17.87 -2.35 -0.41
N ASN A 29 -17.99 -1.06 -0.74
CA ASN A 29 -17.99 0.01 0.27
C ASN A 29 -19.27 0.02 1.13
N ILE A 30 -20.43 -0.25 0.53
CA ILE A 30 -21.70 -0.37 1.26
C ILE A 30 -21.63 -1.57 2.21
N ALA A 31 -21.18 -2.73 1.72
CA ALA A 31 -20.99 -3.92 2.52
C ALA A 31 -19.97 -3.68 3.66
N TYR A 32 -18.88 -2.95 3.37
CA TYR A 32 -17.90 -2.49 4.36
C TYR A 32 -18.54 -1.64 5.47
N CYS A 33 -19.33 -0.64 5.10
CA CYS A 33 -19.99 0.27 6.04
C CYS A 33 -21.00 -0.45 6.95
N ILE A 34 -21.72 -1.44 6.41
CA ILE A 34 -22.81 -2.15 7.09
C ILE A 34 -22.27 -3.21 8.07
N LYS A 35 -21.37 -4.09 7.62
CA LYS A 35 -20.95 -5.25 8.44
C LYS A 35 -19.46 -5.58 8.36
N LEU A 36 -18.81 -5.43 7.22
CA LEU A 36 -17.45 -5.99 7.07
C LEU A 36 -16.38 -5.19 7.82
N LYS A 37 -16.64 -3.92 8.17
CA LYS A 37 -15.78 -3.17 9.11
C LYS A 37 -15.75 -3.77 10.51
N GLN A 38 -16.64 -4.70 10.85
CA GLN A 38 -16.74 -5.34 12.17
C GLN A 38 -15.97 -6.68 12.24
N ILE A 39 -15.45 -7.18 11.11
CA ILE A 39 -14.68 -8.41 11.04
C ILE A 39 -13.20 -8.04 10.90
N ALA A 40 -12.39 -8.46 11.87
CA ALA A 40 -10.95 -8.32 11.84
C ALA A 40 -10.36 -8.96 10.56
N ILE A 41 -9.29 -8.38 10.03
CA ILE A 41 -8.56 -8.74 8.80
C ILE A 41 -9.34 -8.38 7.54
N VAL A 42 -10.61 -8.77 7.46
CA VAL A 42 -11.48 -8.51 6.29
C VAL A 42 -11.59 -7.02 5.99
N ASP A 43 -11.66 -6.19 7.02
CA ASP A 43 -11.71 -4.74 6.87
C ASP A 43 -10.45 -4.16 6.18
N VAL A 44 -9.27 -4.69 6.52
CA VAL A 44 -7.99 -4.26 5.97
C VAL A 44 -7.85 -4.71 4.51
N PHE A 45 -8.24 -5.95 4.20
CA PHE A 45 -8.23 -6.46 2.82
C PHE A 45 -9.18 -5.68 1.91
N ILE A 46 -10.37 -5.31 2.39
CA ILE A 46 -11.32 -4.50 1.61
C ILE A 46 -10.73 -3.12 1.30
N ILE A 47 -10.05 -2.49 2.26
CA ILE A 47 -9.36 -1.22 2.02
C ILE A 47 -8.31 -1.39 0.91
N ALA A 48 -7.48 -2.43 0.99
CA ALA A 48 -6.44 -2.71 -0.01
C ALA A 48 -7.01 -2.98 -1.41
N ILE A 49 -8.05 -3.82 -1.52
CA ILE A 49 -8.79 -4.06 -2.77
C ILE A 49 -9.38 -2.75 -3.31
N GLY A 50 -9.91 -1.90 -2.43
CA GLY A 50 -10.42 -0.59 -2.81
C GLY A 50 -9.37 0.31 -3.48
N PHE A 51 -8.09 0.24 -3.07
CA PHE A 51 -7.00 0.95 -3.74
C PHE A 51 -6.68 0.36 -5.11
N VAL A 52 -6.68 -0.97 -5.23
CA VAL A 52 -6.49 -1.68 -6.51
C VAL A 52 -7.56 -1.29 -7.53
N LEU A 53 -8.83 -1.31 -7.11
CA LEU A 53 -9.96 -0.92 -7.98
C LEU A 53 -9.83 0.53 -8.48
N ARG A 54 -9.25 1.44 -7.68
CA ARG A 54 -8.99 2.82 -8.12
C ARG A 54 -7.91 2.90 -9.19
N ILE A 55 -6.88 2.04 -9.14
CA ILE A 55 -5.87 1.98 -10.19
C ILE A 55 -6.50 1.47 -11.49
N PHE A 56 -7.32 0.43 -11.42
CA PHE A 56 -8.07 -0.06 -12.59
C PHE A 56 -8.96 1.01 -13.21
N ALA A 57 -9.73 1.73 -12.39
CA ALA A 57 -10.54 2.84 -12.87
C ALA A 57 -9.66 3.95 -13.50
N GLY A 58 -8.52 4.29 -12.88
CA GLY A 58 -7.62 5.33 -13.38
C GLY A 58 -6.96 4.96 -14.71
N GLY A 59 -6.45 3.74 -14.86
CA GLY A 59 -5.83 3.29 -16.10
C GLY A 59 -6.82 3.16 -17.25
N LEU A 60 -8.07 2.77 -16.98
CA LEU A 60 -9.13 2.76 -18.00
C LEU A 60 -9.43 4.17 -18.53
N VAL A 61 -9.50 5.17 -17.66
CA VAL A 61 -9.79 6.56 -18.04
C VAL A 61 -8.61 7.20 -18.76
N ALA A 62 -7.39 6.91 -18.32
CA ALA A 62 -6.17 7.40 -18.95
C ALA A 62 -5.78 6.62 -20.23
N ASN A 63 -6.49 5.52 -20.53
CA ASN A 63 -6.18 4.58 -21.61
C ASN A 63 -4.74 4.03 -21.54
N ILE A 64 -4.27 3.74 -20.31
CA ILE A 64 -2.94 3.22 -20.01
C ILE A 64 -3.05 1.76 -19.57
N TYR A 65 -2.22 0.89 -20.15
CA TYR A 65 -2.11 -0.50 -19.72
C TYR A 65 -1.55 -0.60 -18.29
N ILE A 66 -2.27 -1.32 -17.43
CA ILE A 66 -1.90 -1.51 -16.02
C ILE A 66 -1.11 -2.80 -15.90
N SER A 67 0.15 -2.71 -15.45
CA SER A 67 0.98 -3.89 -15.22
C SER A 67 0.50 -4.70 -14.00
N GLN A 68 0.81 -6.00 -14.00
CA GLN A 68 0.49 -6.85 -12.84
C GLN A 68 1.27 -6.40 -11.59
N TRP A 69 2.50 -5.90 -11.80
CA TRP A 69 3.35 -5.39 -10.74
C TRP A 69 2.78 -4.18 -10.01
N ILE A 70 2.20 -3.20 -10.71
CA ILE A 70 1.62 -2.03 -10.05
C ILE A 70 0.39 -2.40 -9.21
N VAL A 71 -0.38 -3.40 -9.66
CA VAL A 71 -1.52 -3.95 -8.93
C VAL A 71 -1.04 -4.61 -7.62
N LEU A 72 -0.04 -5.49 -7.71
CA LEU A 72 0.51 -6.18 -6.54
C LEU A 72 1.16 -5.21 -5.55
N MET A 73 2.01 -4.29 -6.03
CA MET A 73 2.64 -3.26 -5.19
C MET A 73 1.62 -2.42 -4.44
N THR A 74 0.59 -1.94 -5.15
CA THR A 74 -0.44 -1.11 -4.53
C THR A 74 -1.24 -1.88 -3.51
N PHE A 75 -1.60 -3.12 -3.82
CA PHE A 75 -2.31 -3.99 -2.88
C PHE A 75 -1.51 -4.18 -1.59
N LEU A 76 -0.24 -4.58 -1.71
CA LEU A 76 0.63 -4.86 -0.57
C LEU A 76 0.92 -3.60 0.26
N LEU A 77 1.22 -2.47 -0.37
CA LEU A 77 1.44 -1.20 0.33
C LEU A 77 0.16 -0.70 1.03
N ALA A 78 -1.00 -0.81 0.38
CA ALA A 78 -2.27 -0.44 1.00
C ALA A 78 -2.60 -1.33 2.20
N LEU A 79 -2.31 -2.64 2.09
CA LEU A 79 -2.47 -3.60 3.16
C LEU A 79 -1.55 -3.27 4.34
N PHE A 80 -0.28 -2.96 4.06
CA PHE A 80 0.72 -2.56 5.04
C PHE A 80 0.26 -1.31 5.82
N LEU A 81 -0.14 -0.25 5.11
CA LEU A 81 -0.62 0.99 5.73
C LEU A 81 -1.89 0.78 6.56
N ALA A 82 -2.81 -0.05 6.09
CA ALA A 82 -4.03 -0.37 6.80
C ALA A 82 -3.74 -1.14 8.09
N PHE A 83 -2.85 -2.15 8.07
CA PHE A 83 -2.43 -2.86 9.28
C PHE A 83 -1.63 -1.99 10.24
N ALA A 84 -0.76 -1.10 9.73
CA ALA A 84 -0.01 -0.17 10.57
C ALA A 84 -0.96 0.72 11.35
N LYS A 85 -2.00 1.25 10.70
CA LYS A 85 -3.04 2.02 11.37
C LYS A 85 -3.84 1.20 12.39
N ARG A 86 -4.07 -0.10 12.14
CA ARG A 86 -4.75 -0.97 13.12
C ARG A 86 -3.89 -1.27 14.33
N ARG A 87 -2.58 -1.40 14.15
CA ARG A 87 -1.64 -1.48 15.24
C ARG A 87 -1.69 -0.23 16.12
N ASP A 88 -1.71 0.96 15.51
CA ASP A 88 -1.82 2.22 16.25
C ASP A 88 -3.09 2.27 17.12
N ASP A 89 -4.23 1.81 16.59
CA ASP A 89 -5.47 1.71 17.37
C ASP A 89 -5.34 0.75 18.57
N VAL A 90 -4.56 -0.34 18.44
CA VAL A 90 -4.31 -1.31 19.52
C VAL A 90 -3.39 -0.72 20.58
N VAL A 91 -2.32 -0.03 20.20
CA VAL A 91 -1.41 0.66 21.14
C VAL A 91 -2.19 1.68 21.97
N ILE A 92 -3.02 2.51 21.32
CA ILE A 92 -3.85 3.49 22.04
C ILE A 92 -4.81 2.79 23.02
N TYR A 93 -5.36 1.65 22.65
CA TYR A 93 -6.24 0.88 23.53
C TYR A 93 -5.51 0.28 24.73
N GLU A 94 -4.29 -0.23 24.55
CA GLU A 94 -3.46 -0.74 25.64
C GLU A 94 -3.04 0.39 26.61
N ASP A 95 -2.71 1.57 26.09
CA ASP A 95 -2.29 2.72 26.91
C ASP A 95 -3.43 3.43 27.65
N THR A 96 -4.61 3.56 27.03
CA THR A 96 -5.72 4.40 27.54
C THR A 96 -6.95 3.62 27.99
N GLY A 97 -7.05 2.34 27.65
CA GLY A 97 -8.27 1.54 27.81
C GLY A 97 -9.45 2.00 26.92
N MET A 98 -9.29 3.07 26.13
CA MET A 98 -10.33 3.61 25.26
C MET A 98 -10.38 2.88 23.92
N LYS A 99 -11.55 2.34 23.59
CA LYS A 99 -11.76 1.65 22.31
C LYS A 99 -11.96 2.66 21.20
N VAL A 100 -10.88 3.01 20.50
CA VAL A 100 -10.95 3.87 19.29
C VAL A 100 -11.88 3.24 18.24
N ARG A 101 -11.93 1.89 18.16
CA ARG A 101 -12.84 1.14 17.27
C ARG A 101 -13.38 -0.13 17.93
N ARG A 102 -14.58 -0.55 17.51
CA ARG A 102 -15.33 -1.67 18.12
C ARG A 102 -14.61 -3.03 18.08
N ASN A 103 -13.73 -3.27 17.10
CA ASN A 103 -13.05 -4.57 16.91
C ASN A 103 -11.63 -4.63 17.51
N VAL A 104 -11.14 -3.56 18.14
CA VAL A 104 -9.75 -3.52 18.63
C VAL A 104 -9.46 -4.69 19.57
N ASN A 105 -10.44 -5.14 20.33
CA ASN A 105 -10.31 -6.28 21.27
C ASN A 105 -10.00 -7.64 20.60
N ARG A 106 -10.08 -7.78 19.27
CA ARG A 106 -9.72 -9.02 18.56
C ARG A 106 -8.28 -9.02 18.05
N TYR A 107 -7.54 -7.94 18.28
CA TYR A 107 -6.13 -7.82 17.96
C TYR A 107 -5.33 -7.66 19.25
N ASN A 108 -4.11 -8.20 19.25
CA ASN A 108 -3.10 -7.89 20.24
C ASN A 108 -1.85 -7.35 19.53
N LEU A 109 -0.99 -6.66 20.27
CA LEU A 109 0.19 -6.02 19.69
C LEU A 109 1.13 -7.03 19.01
N GLN A 110 1.29 -8.23 19.59
CA GLN A 110 2.16 -9.29 19.06
C GLN A 110 1.71 -9.75 17.67
N PHE A 111 0.42 -10.05 17.50
CA PHE A 111 -0.17 -10.41 16.22
C PHE A 111 0.01 -9.28 15.19
N MET A 112 -0.15 -8.01 15.60
CA MET A 112 0.02 -6.88 14.70
C MET A 112 1.46 -6.66 14.25
N ASN A 113 2.43 -6.84 15.15
CA ASN A 113 3.84 -6.80 14.81
C ASN A 113 4.19 -7.93 13.83
N GLN A 114 3.71 -9.15 14.08
CA GLN A 114 3.93 -10.30 13.19
C GLN A 114 3.31 -10.10 11.81
N ALA A 115 2.07 -9.63 11.75
CA ALA A 115 1.36 -9.37 10.50
C ALA A 115 2.06 -8.28 9.67
N LEU A 116 2.49 -7.19 10.31
CA LEU A 116 3.26 -6.13 9.64
C LEU A 116 4.60 -6.65 9.09
N ALA A 117 5.32 -7.47 9.86
CA ALA A 117 6.57 -8.06 9.41
C ALA A 117 6.36 -8.98 8.19
N ILE A 118 5.35 -9.84 8.22
CA ILE A 118 5.01 -10.72 7.09
C ILE A 118 4.70 -9.90 5.84
N ILE A 119 3.85 -8.87 5.95
CA ILE A 119 3.46 -8.04 4.81
C ILE A 119 4.66 -7.25 4.28
N ALA A 120 5.52 -6.72 5.16
CA ALA A 120 6.77 -6.06 4.78
C ALA A 120 7.68 -7.01 3.99
N SER A 121 7.86 -8.24 4.46
CA SER A 121 8.67 -9.26 3.77
C SER A 121 8.08 -9.62 2.40
N VAL A 122 6.77 -9.84 2.30
CA VAL A 122 6.11 -10.12 1.01
C VAL A 122 6.22 -8.93 0.06
N THR A 123 6.10 -7.70 0.56
CA THR A 123 6.32 -6.47 -0.22
C THR A 123 7.74 -6.40 -0.77
N MET A 124 8.73 -6.70 0.06
CA MET A 124 10.14 -6.71 -0.33
C MET A 124 10.43 -7.77 -1.41
N VAL A 125 9.93 -8.99 -1.22
CA VAL A 125 10.08 -10.07 -2.21
C VAL A 125 9.41 -9.69 -3.53
N CYS A 126 8.18 -9.17 -3.47
CA CYS A 126 7.47 -8.72 -4.66
C CYS A 126 8.22 -7.59 -5.38
N TYR A 127 8.90 -6.70 -4.63
CA TYR A 127 9.69 -5.61 -5.21
C TYR A 127 10.91 -6.14 -5.94
N ILE A 128 11.65 -7.07 -5.32
CA ILE A 128 12.79 -7.73 -5.97
C ILE A 128 12.32 -8.44 -7.25
N MET A 129 11.24 -9.21 -7.17
CA MET A 129 10.66 -9.91 -8.34
C MET A 129 10.29 -8.95 -9.46
N TYR A 130 9.71 -7.79 -9.14
CA TYR A 130 9.47 -6.73 -10.11
C TYR A 130 10.78 -6.27 -10.77
N THR A 131 11.84 -6.00 -9.99
CA THR A 131 13.10 -5.45 -10.53
C THR A 131 13.89 -6.41 -11.42
N VAL A 132 13.66 -7.73 -11.30
CA VAL A 132 14.36 -8.76 -12.08
C VAL A 132 13.49 -9.37 -13.18
N SER A 133 12.23 -8.94 -13.31
CA SER A 133 11.32 -9.50 -14.30
C SER A 133 11.67 -9.06 -15.72
N ASP A 134 11.57 -9.99 -16.67
CA ASP A 134 11.91 -9.75 -18.08
C ASP A 134 11.10 -8.57 -18.66
N GLU A 135 9.79 -8.47 -18.34
CA GLU A 135 8.93 -7.36 -18.78
C GLU A 135 9.50 -5.98 -18.37
N VAL A 136 10.08 -5.89 -17.17
CA VAL A 136 10.62 -4.63 -16.64
C VAL A 136 12.00 -4.36 -17.21
N ILE A 137 12.83 -5.39 -17.38
CA ILE A 137 14.15 -5.26 -18.00
C ILE A 137 14.01 -4.80 -19.45
N GLU A 138 13.07 -5.38 -20.22
CA GLU A 138 12.78 -4.96 -21.59
C GLU A 138 12.26 -3.53 -21.66
N ARG A 139 11.37 -3.14 -20.74
CA ARG A 139 10.78 -1.78 -20.71
C ARG A 139 11.77 -0.71 -20.27
N MET A 140 12.67 -1.04 -19.35
CA MET A 140 13.62 -0.09 -18.75
C MET A 140 15.01 -0.15 -19.40
N HIS A 141 15.24 -1.09 -20.32
CA HIS A 141 16.51 -1.34 -21.00
C HIS A 141 17.71 -1.54 -20.07
N THR A 142 17.48 -2.06 -18.86
CA THR A 142 18.52 -2.23 -17.84
C THR A 142 18.22 -3.41 -16.92
N SER A 143 19.25 -4.21 -16.62
CA SER A 143 19.16 -5.35 -15.70
C SER A 143 19.60 -4.99 -14.28
N TYR A 144 20.10 -3.78 -14.04
CA TYR A 144 20.67 -3.36 -12.76
C TYR A 144 19.65 -2.80 -11.77
N LEU A 145 18.36 -2.77 -12.13
CA LEU A 145 17.30 -2.18 -11.31
C LEU A 145 17.22 -2.81 -9.90
N TYR A 146 17.60 -4.07 -9.75
CA TYR A 146 17.61 -4.79 -8.48
C TYR A 146 18.50 -4.14 -7.41
N VAL A 147 19.52 -3.36 -7.81
CA VAL A 147 20.42 -2.65 -6.88
C VAL A 147 19.63 -1.69 -5.98
N THR A 148 18.54 -1.10 -6.50
CA THR A 148 17.69 -0.19 -5.73
C THR A 148 16.98 -0.87 -4.54
N SER A 149 16.89 -2.21 -4.55
CA SER A 149 16.30 -3.02 -3.47
C SER A 149 16.98 -2.81 -2.12
N ILE A 150 18.29 -2.50 -2.09
CA ILE A 150 19.01 -2.27 -0.83
C ILE A 150 18.42 -1.10 -0.04
N PHE A 151 18.02 -0.03 -0.73
CA PHE A 151 17.42 1.16 -0.12
C PHE A 151 16.00 0.89 0.35
N VAL A 152 15.23 0.12 -0.42
CA VAL A 152 13.87 -0.30 -0.03
C VAL A 152 13.92 -1.17 1.22
N LEU A 153 14.84 -2.14 1.28
CA LEU A 153 15.04 -3.00 2.45
C LEU A 153 15.42 -2.17 3.68
N ALA A 154 16.40 -1.27 3.55
CA ALA A 154 16.83 -0.38 4.63
C ALA A 154 15.66 0.49 5.14
N GLY A 155 14.85 1.05 4.24
CA GLY A 155 13.67 1.83 4.58
C GLY A 155 12.61 1.02 5.33
N ILE A 156 12.29 -0.19 4.87
CA ILE A 156 11.36 -1.11 5.53
C ILE A 156 11.86 -1.49 6.93
N MET A 157 13.14 -1.86 7.04
CA MET A 157 13.76 -2.23 8.32
C MET A 157 13.70 -1.07 9.31
N ARG A 158 14.05 0.14 8.88
CA ARG A 158 13.97 1.34 9.73
C ARG A 158 12.53 1.63 10.16
N TYR A 159 11.57 1.50 9.25
CA TYR A 159 10.17 1.69 9.58
C TYR A 159 9.69 0.67 10.64
N LEU A 160 10.03 -0.61 10.48
CA LEU A 160 9.70 -1.65 11.46
C LEU A 160 10.36 -1.39 12.80
N GLN A 161 11.63 -0.94 12.82
CA GLN A 161 12.33 -0.54 14.04
C GLN A 161 11.59 0.58 14.79
N LEU A 162 11.26 1.68 14.10
CA LEU A 162 10.53 2.81 14.70
C LEU A 162 9.15 2.41 15.23
N THR A 163 8.48 1.52 14.49
CA THR A 163 7.12 1.09 14.83
C THR A 163 7.14 0.12 16.01
N ILE A 164 7.95 -0.93 15.95
CA ILE A 164 7.96 -2.05 16.91
C ILE A 164 8.78 -1.72 18.16
N VAL A 165 9.97 -1.14 17.99
CA VAL A 165 10.92 -0.90 19.09
C VAL A 165 10.65 0.45 19.75
N ASP A 166 10.61 1.52 18.97
CA ASP A 166 10.46 2.87 19.55
C ASP A 166 9.01 3.19 19.94
N VAL A 167 8.06 2.32 19.57
CA VAL A 167 6.61 2.50 19.76
C VAL A 167 6.13 3.88 19.28
N LYS A 168 6.85 4.48 18.32
CA LYS A 168 6.51 5.77 17.72
C LYS A 168 5.48 5.55 16.62
N SER A 169 4.30 5.15 17.08
CA SER A 169 3.10 4.88 16.34
C SER A 169 2.41 6.21 16.00
N GLY A 170 2.90 6.88 14.96
CA GLY A 170 2.19 7.96 14.29
C GLY A 170 1.68 7.50 12.93
N SER A 171 0.85 8.31 12.26
CA SER A 171 0.44 7.96 10.89
C SER A 171 1.67 7.61 10.03
N PRO A 172 1.66 6.52 9.26
CA PRO A 172 2.84 6.07 8.52
C PRO A 172 3.48 7.18 7.66
N THR A 173 2.63 8.05 7.11
CA THR A 173 3.03 9.25 6.36
C THR A 173 3.85 10.23 7.21
N LYS A 174 3.47 10.44 8.48
CA LYS A 174 4.18 11.34 9.40
C LYS A 174 5.55 10.78 9.79
N ILE A 175 5.67 9.44 9.90
CA ILE A 175 6.96 8.79 10.14
C ILE A 175 7.88 9.04 8.94
N LEU A 176 7.39 8.82 7.72
CA LEU A 176 8.12 9.11 6.48
C LEU A 176 8.61 10.56 6.39
N MET A 177 7.80 11.52 6.83
CA MET A 177 8.13 12.95 6.79
C MET A 177 9.05 13.42 7.92
N LYS A 178 9.26 12.64 8.97
CA LYS A 178 10.04 13.05 10.14
C LYS A 178 11.35 12.30 10.30
N ASP A 179 11.44 11.06 9.87
CA ASP A 179 12.65 10.27 10.04
C ASP A 179 13.64 10.52 8.90
N LEU A 180 14.78 11.11 9.25
CA LEU A 180 15.84 11.46 8.30
C LEU A 180 16.42 10.23 7.59
N PHE A 181 16.52 9.08 8.27
CA PHE A 181 17.07 7.87 7.69
C PHE A 181 16.16 7.33 6.58
N ILE A 182 14.85 7.28 6.80
CA ILE A 182 13.87 6.91 5.77
C ILE A 182 13.93 7.89 4.59
N GLN A 183 14.06 9.20 4.85
CA GLN A 183 14.19 10.20 3.79
C GLN A 183 15.44 10.00 2.95
N ILE A 184 16.59 9.74 3.59
CA ILE A 184 17.82 9.42 2.88
C ILE A 184 17.64 8.16 2.03
N CYS A 185 17.00 7.10 2.57
CA CYS A 185 16.72 5.90 1.79
C CYS A 185 15.85 6.20 0.55
N ILE A 186 14.81 7.02 0.69
CA ILE A 186 13.96 7.42 -0.44
C ILE A 186 14.74 8.25 -1.46
N LEU A 187 15.54 9.21 -1.02
CA LEU A 187 16.34 10.05 -1.91
C LEU A 187 17.41 9.23 -2.65
N SER A 188 18.14 8.36 -1.94
CA SER A 188 19.11 7.44 -2.55
C SER A 188 18.45 6.46 -3.50
N TRP A 189 17.24 5.99 -3.18
CA TRP A 189 16.45 5.15 -4.08
C TRP A 189 16.09 5.89 -5.37
N ILE A 190 15.54 7.11 -5.29
CA ILE A 190 15.21 7.94 -6.46
C ILE A 190 16.46 8.21 -7.29
N LEU A 191 17.56 8.59 -6.66
CA LEU A 191 18.82 8.90 -7.35
C LEU A 191 19.37 7.66 -8.05
N CYS A 192 19.39 6.51 -7.38
CA CYS A 192 19.87 5.25 -7.95
C CYS A 192 18.99 4.81 -9.13
N PHE A 193 17.67 4.91 -9.00
CA PHE A 193 16.72 4.61 -10.07
C PHE A 193 16.92 5.54 -11.27
N TRP A 194 17.15 6.83 -11.03
CA TRP A 194 17.43 7.81 -12.08
C TRP A 194 18.76 7.52 -12.79
N VAL A 195 19.84 7.27 -12.05
CA VAL A 195 21.15 6.93 -12.62
C VAL A 195 21.05 5.71 -13.51
N ILE A 196 20.44 4.62 -13.04
CA ILE A 196 20.34 3.34 -13.77
C ILE A 196 19.56 3.45 -15.09
N ILE A 197 18.63 4.40 -15.21
CA ILE A 197 17.80 4.57 -16.40
C ILE A 197 18.44 5.51 -17.43
N TYR A 198 19.13 6.55 -16.96
CA TYR A 198 19.63 7.61 -17.84
C TYR A 198 21.14 7.52 -18.14
N PHE A 199 21.91 6.75 -17.36
CA PHE A 199 23.36 6.59 -17.50
C PHE A 199 23.75 5.11 -17.54
#